data_AF-A0A1E7Z587-F1
#
_entry.id   AF-A0A1E7Z587-F1
#
_cell.length_a   1.000
_cell.length_b   1.000
_cell.length_c   1.000
_cell.angle_alpha   90.00
_cell.angle_beta   90.00
_cell.angle_gamma   90.00
#
_symmetry.space_group_name_H-M   'P 1'
#
loop_
_entity.id
_entity.type
_entity.pdbx_description
1 polymer ?
#
loop_
_entity_poly.entity_id
_entity_poly.type
_entity_poly.pdbx_seq_one_letter_code
_entity_poly.pdbx_strand_id
1 'polypeptide(L)' 'MGGNYPTMLKFRKYVTDLWRRAQKCQQDDTTWMKANRLAAAWLPKVRVLHPWPVERFTARHPRQEPGA' A
#
# COMPACT_ATOMS: atom_id res chain seq x y z
N MET A 1 12.38 -2.93 -12.73
CA MET A 1 11.36 -3.06 -11.66
C MET A 1 10.01 -3.34 -12.30
N GLY A 2 9.65 -4.61 -12.47
CA GLY A 2 8.32 -5.01 -12.93
C GLY A 2 7.44 -5.48 -11.76
N GLY A 3 6.11 -5.34 -11.88
CA GLY A 3 5.14 -5.73 -10.85
C GLY A 3 4.37 -4.54 -10.25
N ASN A 4 3.57 -4.78 -9.20
CA ASN A 4 2.66 -3.81 -8.57
C ASN A 4 3.34 -2.64 -7.83
N TYR A 5 4.66 -2.50 -7.93
CA TYR A 5 5.44 -1.49 -7.22
C TYR A 5 5.04 -0.04 -7.56
N PRO A 6 4.86 0.35 -8.84
CA PRO A 6 4.43 1.72 -9.18
C PRO A 6 3.03 2.04 -8.60
N THR A 7 2.12 1.06 -8.63
CA THR A 7 0.77 1.18 -8.08
C THR A 7 0.79 1.37 -6.56
N MET A 8 1.61 0.59 -5.84
CA MET A 8 1.77 0.74 -4.39
C MET A 8 2.43 2.07 -4.00
N LEU A 9 3.39 2.54 -4.80
CA LEU A 9 4.01 3.86 -4.59
C LEU A 9 2.98 4.99 -4.78
N LYS A 10 2.15 4.89 -5.82
CA LYS A 10 1.07 5.85 -6.09
C LYS A 10 0.03 5.84 -4.96
N PHE A 11 -0.38 4.66 -4.50
CA PHE A 11 -1.28 4.50 -3.35
C PHE A 11 -0.73 5.16 -2.08
N ARG A 12 0.54 4.89 -1.72
CA ARG A 12 1.19 5.51 -0.56
C ARG A 12 1.20 7.04 -0.66
N LYS A 13 1.48 7.59 -1.84
CA LYS A 13 1.47 9.05 -2.07
C LYS A 13 0.08 9.64 -1.85
N TYR A 14 -0.97 9.01 -2.37
CA TYR A 14 -2.35 9.49 -2.18
C TYR A 14 -2.81 9.43 -0.74
N VAL A 15 -2.53 8.33 -0.03
CA VAL A 15 -2.90 8.20 1.39
C VAL A 15 -2.19 9.27 2.22
N THR A 16 -0.91 9.54 1.94
CA THR A 16 -0.16 10.61 2.62
C THR A 16 -0.75 11.99 2.34
N ASP A 17 -1.15 12.28 1.10
CA ASP A 17 -1.76 13.57 0.74
C ASP A 17 -3.13 13.75 1.38
N LEU A 18 -3.98 12.71 1.37
CA LEU A 18 -5.30 12.75 2.00
C LEU A 18 -5.18 12.95 3.52
N TRP A 19 -4.28 12.21 4.16
CA TRP A 19 -4.03 12.33 5.58
C TRP A 19 -3.51 13.72 5.95
N ARG A 20 -2.63 14.31 5.13
CA ARG A 20 -2.19 15.71 5.30
C ARG A 20 -3.36 16.69 5.19
N ARG A 21 -4.27 16.51 4.22
CA ARG A 21 -5.45 17.39 4.08
C ARG A 21 -6.37 17.30 5.28
N ALA A 22 -6.58 16.08 5.81
CA ALA A 22 -7.38 15.88 7.02
C ALA A 22 -6.76 16.60 8.23
N GLN A 23 -5.44 16.52 8.42
CA GLN A 23 -4.76 17.19 9.53
C GLN A 23 -4.80 18.72 9.43
N LYS A 24 -4.67 19.28 8.23
CA LYS A 24 -4.85 20.72 8.01
C LYS A 24 -6.28 21.18 8.31
N CYS A 25 -7.27 20.34 8.04
CA CYS A 25 -8.67 20.63 8.34
C CYS A 25 -8.93 20.67 9.85
N GLN A 26 -8.17 19.88 10.64
CA GLN A 26 -8.26 19.82 12.09
C GLN A 26 -7.63 21.05 12.80
N GLN A 27 -7.15 22.06 12.06
CA GLN A 27 -6.49 23.27 12.60
C GLN A 27 -5.25 22.94 13.45
N ASP A 28 -4.62 21.79 13.17
CA ASP A 28 -3.39 21.39 13.81
C ASP A 28 -2.22 22.10 13.10
N ASP A 29 -1.41 22.88 13.82
CA ASP A 29 -0.24 23.61 13.30
C ASP A 29 0.96 22.67 13.04
N THR A 30 0.64 21.48 12.52
CA THR A 30 1.58 20.42 12.24
C THR A 30 2.35 20.80 10.98
N THR A 31 3.54 21.36 11.18
CA THR A 31 4.50 21.69 10.12
C THR A 31 4.73 20.49 9.20
N TRP A 32 4.96 20.73 7.91
CA TRP A 32 5.26 19.72 6.87
C TRP A 32 6.26 18.64 7.32
N MET A 33 7.24 19.05 8.12
CA MET A 33 8.28 18.20 8.67
C MET A 33 7.75 17.18 9.70
N LYS A 34 6.81 17.56 10.57
CA LYS A 34 6.18 16.65 11.55
C LYS A 34 5.28 15.63 10.84
N ALA A 35 4.49 16.07 9.87
CA ALA A 35 3.65 15.19 9.06
C ALA A 35 4.49 14.15 8.29
N ASN A 36 5.61 14.56 7.69
CA ASN A 36 6.53 13.64 7.02
C ASN A 36 7.15 12.62 7.98
N ARG A 37 7.57 13.04 9.18
CA ARG A 37 8.13 12.12 10.18
C ARG A 37 7.11 11.08 10.62
N LEU A 38 5.88 11.49 10.89
CA LEU A 38 4.82 10.56 11.26
C LEU A 38 4.45 9.64 10.07
N ALA A 39 4.34 10.16 8.85
CA ALA A 39 4.11 9.31 7.66
C ALA A 39 5.23 8.27 7.47
N ALA A 40 6.48 8.64 7.75
CA ALA A 40 7.61 7.72 7.69
C ALA A 40 7.58 6.67 8.82
N ALA A 41 7.09 7.03 10.00
CA ALA A 41 6.97 6.13 11.15
C ALA A 41 5.79 5.15 11.00
N TRP A 42 4.62 5.64 10.56
CA TRP A 42 3.37 4.87 10.56
C TRP A 42 3.11 4.15 9.23
N LEU A 43 3.57 4.68 8.09
CA LEU A 43 3.33 4.02 6.81
C LEU A 43 4.50 3.10 6.44
N PRO A 44 4.27 1.81 6.15
CA PRO A 44 5.32 0.86 5.78
C PRO A 44 5.93 1.20 4.41
N LYS A 45 7.27 1.29 4.32
CA LYS A 45 7.96 1.54 3.04
C LYS A 45 7.46 0.54 2.00
N VAL A 46 7.16 1.02 0.79
CA VAL A 46 6.74 0.14 -0.30
C VAL A 46 7.88 -0.83 -0.56
N ARG A 47 7.60 -2.12 -0.39
CA ARG A 47 8.54 -3.21 -0.65
C ARG A 47 7.85 -4.19 -1.57
N VAL A 48 8.53 -4.57 -2.65
CA VAL A 48 8.15 -5.76 -3.41
C VAL A 48 8.62 -6.95 -2.58
N LEU A 49 7.74 -7.43 -1.70
CA LEU A 49 8.11 -8.48 -0.74
C LEU A 49 8.25 -9.86 -1.40
N HIS A 50 7.75 -10.03 -2.63
CA HIS A 50 7.75 -11.32 -3.31
C HIS A 50 8.67 -11.33 -4.52
N PRO A 51 9.76 -12.12 -4.52
CA PRO A 51 10.62 -12.31 -5.68
C PRO A 51 9.95 -13.10 -6.82
N TRP A 52 8.86 -13.83 -6.53
CA TRP A 52 8.15 -14.68 -7.50
C TRP A 52 6.67 -14.28 -7.65
N PRO A 53 6.32 -13.47 -8.66
CA PRO A 53 4.94 -13.07 -8.94
C PRO A 53 4.21 -14.00 -9.92
N VAL A 54 4.91 -14.82 -10.71
CA VAL A 54 4.31 -15.67 -11.77
C VAL A 54 3.68 -16.96 -11.24
N GLU A 55 4.22 -17.55 -10.17
CA GLU A 55 3.78 -18.89 -9.72
C GLU A 55 2.49 -18.89 -8.90
N ARG A 56 2.02 -17.73 -8.41
CA ARG A 56 0.84 -17.67 -7.55
C ARG A 56 -0.49 -17.90 -8.28
N PHE A 57 -0.48 -17.92 -9.61
CA PHE A 57 -1.69 -18.06 -10.44
C PHE A 57 -1.67 -19.28 -11.38
N THR A 58 -0.84 -20.29 -11.09
CA THR A 58 -0.83 -21.56 -11.83
C THR A 58 -1.66 -22.66 -11.16
N ALA A 59 -2.58 -22.31 -10.27
CA ALA A 59 -3.52 -23.28 -9.69
C ALA A 59 -4.42 -23.85 -10.80
N ARG A 60 -4.12 -25.09 -11.23
CA ARG A 60 -4.88 -25.83 -12.25
C ARG A 60 -5.90 -26.81 -11.66
N HIS A 61 -6.07 -26.83 -10.34
CA HIS A 61 -6.96 -27.81 -9.69
C HIS A 61 -8.34 -27.18 -9.42
N PRO A 62 -9.38 -27.55 -10.20
CA PRO A 62 -10.75 -27.25 -9.80
C PRO A 62 -11.05 -27.97 -8.48
N ARG A 63 -11.70 -27.26 -7.55
CA ARG A 63 -12.22 -27.87 -6.32
C ARG A 63 -13.36 -28.82 -6.70
N GLN A 64 -13.17 -30.13 -6.52
CA GLN A 64 -14.30 -31.06 -6.59
C GLN A 64 -15.17 -30.86 -5.34
N GLU A 65 -16.44 -30.48 -5.54
CA GLU A 65 -17.48 -30.52 -4.53
C GLU A 65 -17.99 -31.97 -4.45
N PRO A 66 -17.98 -32.65 -3.29
CA PRO A 66 -18.55 -33.99 -3.18
C PRO A 66 -20.07 -33.88 -2.96
N GLY A 67 -20.87 -34.36 -3.92
CA GLY A 67 -22.31 -34.54 -3.74
C GLY A 67 -23.13 -34.40 -5.02
N ALA A 68 -23.08 -35.42 -5.86
CA ALA A 68 -24.19 -35.82 -6.73
C ALA A 68 -24.99 -36.91 -6.01
#